data_AF-A0A7T8BBA9-F1
#
_entry.id   AF-A0A7T8BBA9-F1
#
_cell.length_a   1.000
_cell.length_b   1.000
_cell.length_c   1.000
_cell.angle_alpha   90.00
_cell.angle_beta   90.00
_cell.angle_gamma   90.00
#
_symmetry.space_group_name_H-M   'P 1'
#
loop_
_entity.id
_entity.type
_entity.pdbx_description
1 polymer ?
#
loop_
_entity_poly.entity_id
_entity_poly.type
_entity_poly.pdbx_seq_one_letter_code
_entity_poly.pdbx_strand_id
1 'polypeptide(L)'
;MENIITLEYKEELRTDFTKNYLKIIYNKKTELFKEIYFYNYEYGIIEVKNGVKTVHRWENEEEAQSHSYLNRRYTVTFLDGKINDIGLEKQIINEILKYLETIFIKKEEKIILNKMLKYIRKLYSNTFPNKI
;
A
#
# COMPACT_ATOMS: atom_id res chain seq x y z
N MET A 1 17.41 -7.68 -21.33
CA MET A 1 16.02 -7.99 -20.94
C MET A 1 15.84 -7.64 -19.47
N GLU A 2 14.85 -6.83 -19.13
CA GLU A 2 14.51 -6.55 -17.74
C GLU A 2 13.88 -7.80 -17.12
N ASN A 3 14.42 -8.30 -16.01
CA ASN A 3 13.89 -9.47 -15.31
C ASN A 3 12.87 -9.00 -14.28
N ILE A 4 11.66 -8.67 -14.75
CA ILE A 4 10.58 -8.13 -13.93
C ILE A 4 9.66 -9.26 -13.47
N ILE A 5 9.28 -9.20 -12.20
CA ILE A 5 8.25 -10.04 -11.59
C ILE A 5 7.10 -9.15 -11.15
N THR A 6 5.89 -9.59 -11.46
CA THR A 6 4.67 -9.05 -10.89
C THR A 6 4.06 -10.07 -9.95
N LEU A 7 3.82 -9.68 -8.70
CA LEU A 7 3.05 -10.46 -7.72
C LEU A 7 1.75 -9.73 -7.45
N GLU A 8 0.64 -10.47 -7.44
CA GLU A 8 -0.69 -9.94 -7.14
C GLU A 8 -1.43 -10.85 -6.17
N TYR A 9 -2.04 -10.25 -5.15
CA TYR A 9 -2.85 -10.94 -4.16
C TYR A 9 -4.14 -10.16 -3.96
N LYS A 10 -5.27 -10.86 -3.97
CA LYS A 10 -6.61 -10.26 -3.93
C LYS A 10 -7.51 -11.03 -2.98
N GLU A 11 -8.11 -10.33 -2.02
CA GLU A 11 -9.18 -10.83 -1.18
C GLU A 11 -10.52 -10.39 -1.76
N GLU A 12 -11.34 -11.35 -2.18
CA GLU A 12 -12.70 -11.10 -2.70
C GLU A 12 -13.74 -11.49 -1.65
N LEU A 13 -14.65 -10.56 -1.31
CA LEU A 13 -15.81 -10.91 -0.46
C LEU A 13 -16.97 -11.47 -1.28
N ARG A 14 -17.03 -11.09 -2.55
CA ARG A 14 -17.92 -11.60 -3.60
C ARG A 14 -17.21 -11.40 -4.93
N THR A 15 -17.68 -12.05 -5.99
CA THR A 15 -17.06 -12.09 -7.33
C THR A 15 -16.63 -10.72 -7.85
N ASP A 16 -17.42 -9.68 -7.59
CA ASP A 16 -17.16 -8.32 -8.07
C ASP A 16 -16.77 -7.34 -6.96
N PHE A 17 -16.27 -7.85 -5.83
CA PHE A 17 -15.92 -7.00 -4.69
C PHE A 17 -14.60 -7.39 -4.04
N THR A 18 -13.63 -6.50 -4.25
CA THR A 18 -12.30 -6.61 -3.67
C THR A 18 -12.27 -5.92 -2.33
N LYS A 19 -11.94 -6.65 -1.26
CA LYS A 19 -11.68 -6.05 0.05
C LYS A 19 -10.23 -5.59 0.18
N ASN A 20 -9.30 -6.48 -0.11
CA ASN A 20 -7.86 -6.21 -0.05
C ASN A 20 -7.21 -6.55 -1.39
N TYR A 21 -6.27 -5.73 -1.83
CA TYR A 21 -5.45 -6.02 -3.00
C TYR A 21 -4.02 -5.52 -2.81
N LEU A 22 -3.07 -6.37 -3.16
CA LEU A 22 -1.65 -6.07 -3.16
C LEU A 22 -1.08 -6.38 -4.53
N LYS A 23 -0.40 -5.42 -5.13
CA LYS A 23 0.42 -5.62 -6.34
C LYS A 23 1.84 -5.17 -6.10
N ILE A 24 2.80 -5.94 -6.58
CA ILE A 24 4.23 -5.67 -6.48
C ILE A 24 4.87 -5.89 -7.84
N ILE A 25 5.53 -4.86 -8.37
CA ILE A 25 6.41 -4.97 -9.54
C ILE A 25 7.86 -4.86 -9.08
N TYR A 26 8.59 -5.98 -9.17
CA TYR A 26 9.96 -6.12 -8.70
C TYR A 26 10.92 -6.46 -9.84
N ASN A 27 12.00 -5.69 -9.97
CA ASN A 27 13.08 -6.02 -10.91
C ASN A 27 14.12 -6.90 -10.21
N LYS A 28 14.15 -8.20 -10.55
CA LYS A 28 15.11 -9.17 -10.00
C LYS A 28 16.56 -8.81 -10.29
N LYS A 29 16.86 -8.13 -11.41
CA LYS A 29 18.24 -7.81 -11.81
C LYS A 29 18.81 -6.65 -10.99
N THR A 30 18.03 -5.60 -10.81
CA THR A 30 18.46 -4.40 -10.06
C THR A 30 18.11 -4.50 -8.57
N GLU A 31 17.33 -5.50 -8.19
CA GLU A 31 16.73 -5.66 -6.88
C GLU A 31 15.86 -4.48 -6.41
N LEU A 32 15.24 -3.75 -7.35
CA LEU A 32 14.43 -2.56 -7.05
C LEU A 32 12.94 -2.83 -7.22
N PHE A 33 12.14 -2.21 -6.34
CA PHE A 33 10.69 -2.11 -6.50
C PHE A 33 10.37 -0.98 -7.48
N LYS A 34 9.76 -1.33 -8.61
CA LYS A 34 9.25 -0.34 -9.58
C LYS A 34 7.91 0.22 -9.10
N GLU A 35 7.04 -0.67 -8.61
CA GLU A 35 5.71 -0.33 -8.13
C GLU A 35 5.32 -1.23 -6.95
N ILE A 36 4.72 -0.66 -5.92
CA ILE A 36 3.97 -1.38 -4.89
C ILE A 36 2.63 -0.68 -4.75
N TYR A 37 1.55 -1.44 -4.76
CA TYR A 37 0.20 -0.93 -4.66
C TYR A 37 -0.55 -1.71 -3.59
N PHE A 38 -1.00 -0.99 -2.57
CA PHE A 38 -1.84 -1.48 -1.50
C PHE A 38 -3.22 -0.89 -1.68
N TYR A 39 -4.26 -1.70 -1.69
CA TYR A 39 -5.65 -1.28 -1.70
C TYR A 39 -6.40 -1.99 -0.59
N ASN A 40 -7.17 -1.22 0.15
CA ASN A 40 -8.15 -1.72 1.10
C ASN A 40 -9.46 -0.94 0.91
N TYR A 41 -10.57 -1.67 0.82
CA TYR A 41 -11.90 -1.09 0.58
C TYR A 41 -12.36 -0.12 1.67
N GLU A 42 -12.01 -0.33 2.93
CA GLU A 42 -12.48 0.49 4.04
C GLU A 42 -11.67 1.78 4.18
N TYR A 43 -10.36 1.72 3.90
CA TYR A 43 -9.43 2.80 4.23
C TYR A 43 -8.95 3.60 3.02
N GLY A 44 -8.51 2.93 1.94
CA GLY A 44 -7.91 3.62 0.81
C GLY A 44 -6.85 2.85 0.04
N ILE A 45 -5.98 3.59 -0.62
CA ILE A 45 -4.89 3.11 -1.46
C ILE A 45 -3.56 3.72 -1.02
N ILE A 46 -2.50 2.93 -1.09
CA ILE A 46 -1.11 3.40 -1.06
C ILE A 46 -0.42 2.95 -2.34
N GLU A 47 0.13 3.89 -3.08
CA GLU A 47 0.99 3.62 -4.23
C GLU A 47 2.42 4.01 -3.92
N VAL A 48 3.38 3.15 -4.25
CA VAL A 48 4.80 3.46 -4.23
C VAL A 48 5.35 3.22 -5.62
N LYS A 49 5.64 4.28 -6.37
CA LYS A 49 6.16 4.20 -7.75
C LYS A 49 7.53 4.85 -7.82
N ASN A 50 8.54 4.07 -8.19
CA ASN A 50 9.94 4.52 -8.27
C ASN A 50 10.43 5.26 -7.01
N GLY A 51 9.97 4.83 -5.83
CA GLY A 51 10.32 5.45 -4.55
C GLY A 51 9.46 6.65 -4.14
N VAL A 52 8.57 7.14 -4.99
CA VAL A 52 7.58 8.17 -4.65
C VAL A 52 6.34 7.48 -4.06
N LYS A 53 5.93 7.91 -2.87
CA LYS A 53 4.76 7.40 -2.16
C LYS A 53 3.57 8.36 -2.35
N THR A 54 2.42 7.81 -2.73
CA THR A 54 1.14 8.51 -2.81
C THR A 54 0.11 7.74 -2.00
N VAL A 55 -0.73 8.44 -1.24
CA VAL A 55 -1.77 7.83 -0.40
C VAL A 55 -3.09 8.49 -0.73
N HIS A 56 -4.11 7.66 -0.96
CA HIS A 56 -5.47 8.09 -1.24
C HIS A 56 -6.39 7.48 -0.19
N ARG A 57 -7.21 8.31 0.46
CA ARG A 57 -8.25 7.85 1.38
C ARG A 57 -9.59 7.79 0.66
N TRP A 58 -10.44 6.82 0.97
CA TRP A 58 -11.83 6.85 0.52
C TRP A 58 -12.62 7.95 1.25
N GLU A 59 -13.48 8.64 0.51
CA GLU A 59 -14.42 9.58 1.10
C GLU A 59 -15.55 8.78 1.77
N ASN A 60 -15.90 9.12 3.02
CA ASN A 60 -17.15 8.64 3.60
C ASN A 60 -18.29 9.64 3.28
N GLU A 61 -19.55 9.17 3.30
CA GLU A 61 -20.72 10.00 2.93
C GLU A 61 -20.87 11.25 3.82
N GLU A 62 -20.54 11.15 5.11
CA GLU A 62 -20.60 12.27 6.05
C GLU A 62 -19.56 13.36 5.74
N GLU A 63 -18.34 12.97 5.35
CA GLU A 63 -17.26 13.89 4.96
C GLU A 63 -17.57 14.55 3.62
N ALA A 64 -18.20 13.82 2.69
CA ALA A 64 -18.70 14.33 1.43
C ALA A 64 -19.77 15.42 1.60
N GLN A 65 -20.56 15.33 2.67
CA GLN A 65 -21.59 16.31 3.01
C GLN A 65 -21.07 17.46 3.89
N SER A 66 -19.81 17.41 4.35
CA SER A 66 -19.26 18.42 5.25
C SER A 66 -19.00 19.76 4.53
N HIS A 67 -19.22 20.89 5.20
CA HIS A 67 -18.92 22.22 4.66
C HIS A 67 -17.44 22.40 4.27
N SER A 68 -16.54 21.61 4.86
CA SER A 68 -15.10 21.61 4.58
C SER A 68 -14.68 20.67 3.43
N TYR A 69 -15.63 20.01 2.77
CA TYR A 69 -15.38 18.95 1.78
C TYR A 69 -14.44 19.36 0.65
N LEU A 70 -14.63 20.54 0.06
CA LEU A 70 -13.82 21.02 -1.07
C LEU A 70 -12.32 21.11 -0.75
N ASN A 71 -11.94 21.34 0.51
CA ASN A 71 -10.54 21.43 0.92
C ASN A 71 -9.89 20.05 1.10
N ARG A 72 -10.67 18.97 1.25
CA ARG A 72 -10.20 17.60 1.47
C ARG A 72 -10.09 16.77 0.19
N ARG A 73 -10.78 17.21 -0.88
CA ARG A 73 -10.86 16.55 -2.18
C ARG A 73 -9.59 16.59 -3.01
N TYR A 74 -8.62 17.40 -2.64
CA TYR A 74 -7.38 17.50 -3.39
C TYR A 74 -6.62 16.19 -3.28
N THR A 75 -6.33 15.58 -4.43
CA THR A 75 -5.43 14.44 -4.49
C THR A 75 -4.10 14.84 -3.87
N VAL A 76 -3.77 14.11 -2.83
CA VAL A 76 -2.52 14.06 -2.09
C VAL A 76 -1.25 13.82 -2.94
N THR A 77 -1.03 14.49 -4.08
CA THR A 77 0.16 14.24 -4.92
C THR A 77 1.33 15.05 -4.37
N PHE A 78 2.17 14.41 -3.56
CA PHE A 78 3.29 15.10 -2.94
C PHE A 78 4.59 14.82 -3.66
N LEU A 79 5.26 15.89 -4.04
CA LEU A 79 6.67 15.86 -4.40
C LEU A 79 7.58 15.58 -3.18
N ASP A 80 7.14 15.90 -1.95
CA ASP A 80 7.97 15.86 -0.72
C ASP A 80 7.39 15.04 0.47
N GLY A 81 6.40 14.18 0.23
CA GLY A 81 6.05 13.08 1.15
C GLY A 81 5.55 13.43 2.58
N LYS A 82 4.95 14.61 2.82
CA LYS A 82 4.34 14.94 4.14
C LYS A 82 2.81 15.11 4.08
N ILE A 83 2.11 13.98 4.09
CA ILE A 83 0.89 13.84 4.91
C ILE A 83 1.26 12.91 6.06
N ASN A 84 1.12 13.40 7.29
CA ASN A 84 1.28 12.61 8.52
C ASN A 84 -0.05 11.95 8.89
N ASP A 85 -0.73 11.27 7.96
CA ASP A 85 -1.78 10.31 8.36
C ASP A 85 -1.17 8.91 8.52
N ILE A 86 -0.21 8.86 9.44
CA ILE A 86 0.49 7.66 9.88
C ILE A 86 -0.53 6.57 10.26
N GLY A 87 -1.68 6.98 10.78
CA GLY A 87 -2.78 6.10 11.16
C GLY A 87 -3.36 5.37 9.97
N LEU A 88 -3.78 6.11 8.93
CA LEU A 88 -4.38 5.52 7.73
C LEU A 88 -3.42 4.58 7.01
N GLU A 89 -2.16 5.00 6.83
CA GLU A 89 -1.19 4.17 6.12
C GLU A 89 -0.92 2.86 6.87
N LYS A 90 -0.83 2.93 8.20
CA LYS A 90 -0.67 1.76 9.07
C LYS A 90 -1.89 0.83 8.98
N GLN A 91 -3.11 1.38 8.94
CA GLN A 91 -4.33 0.60 8.82
C GLN A 91 -4.37 -0.19 7.50
N ILE A 92 -4.18 0.49 6.36
CA ILE A 92 -4.16 -0.15 5.03
C ILE A 92 -3.11 -1.26 4.98
N ILE A 93 -1.87 -0.97 5.40
CA ILE A 93 -0.78 -1.96 5.38
C ILE A 93 -1.14 -3.15 6.28
N ASN A 94 -1.56 -2.91 7.52
CA ASN A 94 -1.86 -3.98 8.47
C ASN A 94 -2.97 -4.91 7.98
N GLU A 95 -4.05 -4.38 7.39
CA GLU A 95 -5.13 -5.21 6.87
C GLU A 95 -4.66 -6.11 5.72
N ILE A 96 -3.82 -5.59 4.84
CA ILE A 96 -3.24 -6.39 3.75
C ILE A 96 -2.27 -7.43 4.31
N LEU A 97 -1.46 -7.09 5.32
CA LEU A 97 -0.56 -8.08 5.95
C LEU A 97 -1.32 -9.20 6.64
N LYS A 98 -2.41 -8.88 7.35
CA LYS A 98 -3.31 -9.90 7.92
C LYS A 98 -3.88 -10.79 6.81
N TYR A 99 -4.35 -10.21 5.71
CA TYR A 99 -4.80 -11.00 4.57
C TYR A 99 -3.71 -11.92 4.02
N LEU A 100 -2.47 -11.44 3.86
CA LEU A 100 -1.34 -12.27 3.40
C LEU A 100 -1.05 -13.46 4.34
N GLU A 101 -1.33 -13.34 5.64
CA GLU A 101 -1.18 -14.44 6.60
C GLU A 101 -2.24 -15.54 6.40
N THR A 102 -3.37 -15.22 5.76
CA THR A 102 -4.47 -16.18 5.50
C THR A 102 -4.30 -17.02 4.23
N ILE A 103 -3.38 -16.63 3.34
CA ILE A 103 -3.22 -17.27 2.03
C ILE A 103 -1.95 -18.09 1.93
N PHE A 104 -1.96 -19.08 1.05
CA PHE A 104 -0.76 -19.83 0.72
C PHE A 104 0.16 -19.01 -0.20
N ILE A 105 1.39 -18.79 0.24
CA ILE A 105 2.41 -18.02 -0.49
C ILE A 105 3.58 -18.93 -0.84
N LYS A 106 3.96 -18.96 -2.13
CA LYS A 106 5.10 -19.76 -2.58
C LYS A 106 6.39 -19.26 -1.94
N LYS A 107 7.33 -20.18 -1.68
CA LYS A 107 8.62 -19.87 -1.03
C LYS A 107 9.40 -18.76 -1.74
N GLU A 108 9.38 -18.74 -3.07
CA GLU A 108 10.08 -17.73 -3.88
C GLU A 108 9.45 -16.34 -3.76
N GLU A 109 8.12 -16.27 -3.70
CA GLU A 109 7.37 -15.03 -3.53
C GLU A 109 7.56 -14.46 -2.12
N LYS A 110 7.64 -15.33 -1.11
CA LYS A 110 7.92 -14.95 0.29
C LYS A 110 9.24 -14.17 0.42
N ILE A 111 10.25 -14.47 -0.39
CA ILE A 111 11.50 -13.70 -0.40
C ILE A 111 11.25 -12.26 -0.86
N ILE A 112 10.48 -12.08 -1.94
CA ILE A 112 10.15 -10.76 -2.49
C ILE A 112 9.28 -9.98 -1.50
N LEU A 113 8.29 -10.63 -0.88
CA LEU A 113 7.44 -10.02 0.15
C LEU A 113 8.26 -9.57 1.37
N ASN A 114 9.21 -10.38 1.83
CA ASN A 114 10.11 -9.97 2.92
C ASN A 114 10.98 -8.76 2.53
N LYS A 115 11.50 -8.72 1.30
CA LYS A 115 12.22 -7.54 0.78
C LYS A 115 11.29 -6.31 0.72
N MET A 116 10.04 -6.48 0.30
CA MET A 116 9.03 -5.42 0.23
C MET A 116 8.71 -4.89 1.64
N LEU A 117 8.50 -5.78 2.62
CA LEU A 117 8.27 -5.38 4.02
C LEU A 117 9.43 -4.56 4.58
N LYS A 118 10.68 -4.96 4.31
CA LYS A 118 11.86 -4.20 4.73
C LYS A 118 11.93 -2.83 4.04
N TYR A 119 11.61 -2.79 2.74
CA TYR A 119 11.59 -1.56 1.95
C TYR A 119 10.52 -0.58 2.46
N ILE A 120 9.30 -1.06 2.69
CA ILE A 120 8.22 -0.27 3.30
C ILE A 120 8.63 0.18 4.70
N ARG A 121 9.15 -0.69 5.58
CA ARG A 121 9.64 -0.25 6.90
C ARG A 121 10.68 0.87 6.82
N LYS A 122 11.60 0.83 5.85
CA LYS A 122 12.60 1.89 5.62
C LYS A 122 11.96 3.18 5.11
N LEU A 123 11.02 3.11 4.17
CA LEU A 123 10.26 4.27 3.71
C LEU A 123 9.49 4.94 4.87
N TYR A 124 9.10 4.14 5.86
CA TYR A 124 8.30 4.55 6.99
C TYR A 124 9.09 4.68 8.29
N SER A 125 10.44 4.57 8.29
CA SER A 125 11.25 4.58 9.52
C SER A 125 11.36 5.94 10.20
N ASN A 126 10.88 7.01 9.56
CA ASN A 126 10.62 8.30 10.22
C ASN A 126 9.23 8.38 10.90
N THR A 127 8.45 7.30 10.83
CA THR A 127 7.01 7.26 11.08
C THR A 127 6.61 6.17 12.09
N PHE A 128 7.41 5.11 12.19
CA PHE A 128 7.30 4.06 13.20
C PHE A 128 8.57 4.04 14.05
N PRO A 129 8.59 4.61 15.27
CA PRO A 129 9.68 4.36 16.18
C PRO A 129 9.66 2.87 16.54
N ASN A 130 10.80 2.21 16.34
CA ASN A 130 11.03 0.85 16.80
C ASN A 130 10.57 0.72 18.26
N LYS A 131 9.57 -0.10 18.53
CA LYS A 131 9.48 -0.74 19.83
C LYS A 131 9.82 -2.22 19.64
N ILE A 132 10.92 -2.54 20.32
CA ILE A 132 11.59 -3.83 20.50
C ILE A 132 10.59 -4.87 21.01
#